data_AF-A0A951LQ47-F1
#
_entry.id   AF-A0A951LQ47-F1
#
_cell.length_a   1.000
_cell.length_b   1.000
_cell.length_c   1.000
_cell.angle_alpha   90.00
_cell.angle_beta   90.00
_cell.angle_gamma   90.00
#
_symmetry.space_group_name_H-M   'P 1'
#
loop_
_entity.id
_entity.type
_entity.pdbx_description
1 polymer ?
#
loop_
_entity_poly.entity_id
_entity_poly.type
_entity_poly.pdbx_seq_one_letter_code
_entity_poly.pdbx_strand_id
1 'polypeptide(L)'
;MRYQASGAKSSAFVKKTVVPAIAAAAAVSLGGAAHASGTPAGTAISNTATATYDLPGGGTGTVTSNTVTLKVDELIDVTVAWKDPGDVLGAAGAAGQVLSFTVTNGGNGSGQFSLASVAALGGDDFDPTITAIVLDTNGNGVYDPGVDTVYVPGTNDPTIAADGSTTVFILSTLPLGANDGNRARAQLSAASKKGTGAPGTTFAGAGTGGVAAVVGLTGGKGQADGWYKVQKAAVAFVKTASVTDPFGGATQVPGATITYTLAATVSGTGSLANLKVSDAIPSGTTYKPGTITLDGTALSDAADADAGTFTGSAVAVTLGTVASGTTRTVTFKVKIN
;
A
#
# COMPACT_ATOMS: atom_id res chain seq x y z
N MET A 1 -24.36 63.77 69.52
CA MET A 1 -23.44 64.67 70.25
C MET A 1 -22.18 64.87 69.42
N ARG A 2 -21.81 66.12 69.16
CA ARG A 2 -20.59 66.55 68.43
C ARG A 2 -19.38 66.58 69.38
N TYR A 3 -18.19 66.22 68.90
CA TYR A 3 -16.85 66.83 69.20
C TYR A 3 -15.79 66.04 68.37
N GLN A 4 -15.22 66.52 67.25
CA GLN A 4 -14.03 67.43 67.12
C GLN A 4 -12.89 67.00 68.07
N ALA A 5 -11.80 66.38 67.62
CA ALA A 5 -10.64 66.91 66.87
C ALA A 5 -9.40 67.03 67.79
N SER A 6 -8.24 66.55 67.33
CA SER A 6 -6.93 67.23 67.45
C SER A 6 -5.82 66.30 66.96
N GLY A 7 -4.95 66.83 66.11
CA GLY A 7 -3.81 66.12 65.54
C GLY A 7 -2.45 66.62 66.06
N ALA A 8 -1.42 66.26 65.28
CA ALA A 8 0.00 66.67 65.32
C ALA A 8 0.91 65.94 66.34
N LYS A 9 2.16 65.57 66.07
CA LYS A 9 3.04 65.67 64.87
C LYS A 9 4.32 64.82 65.13
N SER A 10 4.74 64.08 64.10
CA SER A 10 6.09 64.07 63.51
C SER A 10 7.30 63.44 64.23
N SER A 11 7.91 62.44 63.58
CA SER A 11 9.35 62.42 63.25
C SER A 11 9.66 61.38 62.17
N ALA A 12 10.42 61.81 61.17
CA ALA A 12 10.76 61.09 59.95
C ALA A 12 11.95 60.14 60.16
N PHE A 13 12.03 59.06 59.38
CA PHE A 13 13.28 58.64 58.73
C PHE A 13 12.99 57.74 57.53
N VAL A 14 13.48 58.16 56.36
CA VAL A 14 13.42 57.42 55.09
C VAL A 14 14.45 56.29 55.14
N LYS A 15 14.03 55.04 54.88
CA LYS A 15 14.91 53.97 54.42
C LYS A 15 14.29 53.31 53.18
N LYS A 16 14.87 53.65 52.03
CA LYS A 16 14.69 52.93 50.76
C LYS A 16 15.04 51.46 50.99
N THR A 17 14.08 50.56 50.90
CA THR A 17 14.34 49.12 50.81
C THR A 17 14.11 48.71 49.37
N VAL A 18 15.21 48.30 48.74
CA VAL A 18 15.27 47.74 47.39
C VAL A 18 14.48 46.43 47.40
N VAL A 19 13.46 46.33 46.55
CA VAL A 19 12.77 45.06 46.28
C VAL A 19 13.61 44.33 45.21
N PRO A 20 14.17 43.14 45.47
CA PRO A 20 14.75 42.34 44.41
C PRO A 20 13.62 41.75 43.57
N ALA A 21 13.50 42.19 42.33
CA ALA A 21 12.70 41.53 41.32
C ALA A 21 13.39 40.21 40.95
N ILE A 22 12.89 39.10 41.50
CA ILE A 22 13.23 37.76 41.01
C ILE A 22 12.50 37.60 39.68
N ALA A 23 13.25 37.69 38.58
CA ALA A 23 12.76 37.35 37.26
C ALA A 23 12.53 35.84 37.20
N ALA A 24 11.28 35.41 37.33
CA ALA A 24 10.86 34.06 36.98
C ALA A 24 10.90 33.94 35.45
N ALA A 25 11.99 33.39 34.92
CA ALA A 25 12.04 32.94 33.54
C ALA A 25 11.07 31.77 33.38
N ALA A 26 9.85 32.04 32.88
CA ALA A 26 8.94 31.01 32.44
C ALA A 26 9.52 30.36 31.19
N ALA A 27 10.25 29.25 31.37
CA ALA A 27 10.55 28.34 30.28
C ALA A 27 9.22 27.71 29.84
N VAL A 28 8.60 28.28 28.80
CA VAL A 28 7.53 27.60 28.07
C VAL A 28 8.19 26.42 27.34
N SER A 29 8.24 25.28 28.03
CA SER A 29 8.41 24.02 27.34
C SER A 29 7.20 23.86 26.42
N LEU A 30 7.43 23.93 25.10
CA LEU A 30 6.48 23.39 24.15
C LEU A 30 6.42 21.90 24.44
N GLY A 31 5.44 21.50 25.25
CA GLY A 31 5.04 20.11 25.37
C GLY A 31 4.60 19.67 23.99
N GLY A 32 5.50 19.03 23.24
CA GLY A 32 5.07 18.10 22.21
C GLY A 32 4.07 17.16 22.88
N ALA A 33 2.96 16.85 22.21
CA ALA A 33 2.09 15.79 22.66
C ALA A 33 2.95 14.53 22.81
N ALA A 34 3.39 14.25 24.03
CA ALA A 34 3.94 12.97 24.37
C ALA A 34 2.73 12.03 24.26
N HIS A 35 2.61 11.36 23.12
CA HIS A 35 1.75 10.19 23.04
C HIS A 35 2.21 9.30 24.19
N ALA A 36 1.39 9.20 25.23
CA ALA A 36 1.69 8.32 26.34
C ALA A 36 1.65 6.90 25.76
N SER A 37 2.82 6.36 25.42
CA SER A 37 2.97 4.93 25.18
C SER A 37 2.37 4.23 26.39
N GLY A 38 1.47 3.27 26.14
CA GLY A 38 0.74 2.59 27.20
C GLY A 38 1.70 1.99 28.23
N THR A 39 1.26 1.81 29.47
CA THR A 39 2.11 1.22 30.51
C THR A 39 2.54 -0.19 30.09
N PRO A 40 3.85 -0.47 29.93
CA PRO A 40 4.31 -1.77 29.44
C PRO A 40 3.90 -2.92 30.34
N ALA A 41 3.65 -4.08 29.74
CA ALA A 41 3.37 -5.31 30.47
C ALA A 41 4.49 -5.65 31.48
N GLY A 42 4.11 -6.10 32.67
CA GLY A 42 5.01 -6.43 33.77
C GLY A 42 5.44 -5.24 34.64
N THR A 43 5.08 -4.00 34.28
CA THR A 43 5.40 -2.80 35.09
C THR A 43 4.81 -2.93 36.49
N ALA A 44 5.64 -2.74 37.51
CA ALA A 44 5.21 -2.77 38.90
C ALA A 44 4.56 -1.43 39.31
N ILE A 45 3.32 -1.47 39.76
CA ILE A 45 2.61 -0.34 40.36
C ILE A 45 2.65 -0.53 41.88
N SER A 46 3.47 0.26 42.56
CA SER A 46 3.65 0.17 44.01
C SER A 46 3.10 1.41 44.71
N ASN A 47 2.34 1.22 45.81
CA ASN A 47 1.81 2.30 46.62
C ASN A 47 2.11 2.06 48.11
N THR A 48 2.51 3.12 48.81
CA THR A 48 2.74 3.13 50.27
C THR A 48 2.10 4.38 50.85
N ALA A 49 1.12 4.21 51.74
CA ALA A 49 0.44 5.32 52.40
C ALA A 49 1.17 5.80 53.66
N THR A 50 0.99 7.06 54.01
CA THR A 50 1.52 7.69 55.23
C THR A 50 0.38 8.28 56.05
N ALA A 51 0.36 8.04 57.37
CA ALA A 51 -0.55 8.67 58.31
C ALA A 51 0.23 9.65 59.21
N THR A 52 -0.31 10.86 59.36
CA THR A 52 0.21 11.89 60.26
C THR A 52 -0.82 12.18 61.35
N TYR A 53 -0.36 12.45 62.57
CA TYR A 53 -1.24 12.68 63.72
C TYR A 53 -0.61 13.64 64.72
N ASP A 54 -1.43 14.31 65.53
CA ASP A 54 -0.96 15.14 66.65
C ASP A 54 -0.80 14.30 67.92
N LEU A 55 0.23 14.60 68.71
CA LEU A 55 0.50 13.92 69.98
C LEU A 55 -0.23 14.62 71.15
N PRO A 56 -0.73 13.86 72.14
CA PRO A 56 -1.20 14.43 73.40
C PRO A 56 -0.05 15.14 74.11
N GLY A 57 -0.09 16.47 74.21
CA GLY A 57 0.98 17.30 74.79
C GLY A 57 1.69 18.24 73.80
N GLY A 58 1.34 18.19 72.50
CA GLY A 58 1.92 19.01 71.44
C GLY A 58 2.96 18.27 70.60
N GLY A 59 3.10 18.68 69.34
CA GLY A 59 3.94 18.03 68.33
C GLY A 59 3.16 17.07 67.41
N THR A 60 3.81 16.62 66.34
CA THR A 60 3.24 15.73 65.32
C THR A 60 4.02 14.41 65.23
N GLY A 61 3.34 13.33 64.85
CA GLY A 61 3.91 12.03 64.52
C GLY A 61 3.54 11.61 63.10
N THR A 62 4.37 10.73 62.53
CA THR A 62 4.19 10.18 61.18
C THR A 62 4.48 8.68 61.20
N VAL A 63 3.63 7.87 60.57
CA VAL A 63 3.85 6.44 60.36
C VAL A 63 3.54 6.06 58.92
N THR A 64 4.36 5.19 58.33
CA THR A 64 4.12 4.62 57.00
C THR A 64 3.43 3.27 57.10
N SER A 65 2.50 3.00 56.18
CA SER A 65 1.91 1.68 55.98
C SER A 65 2.88 0.70 55.31
N ASN A 66 2.46 -0.55 55.12
CA ASN A 66 3.14 -1.49 54.21
C ASN A 66 3.02 -1.03 52.74
N THR A 67 3.91 -1.51 51.88
CA THR A 67 3.79 -1.31 50.43
C THR A 67 2.89 -2.39 49.82
N VAL A 68 1.99 -1.99 48.91
CA VAL A 68 1.26 -2.89 48.02
C VAL A 68 1.82 -2.74 46.61
N THR A 69 2.16 -3.85 45.96
CA THR A 69 2.66 -3.88 44.58
C THR A 69 1.77 -4.74 43.69
N LEU A 70 1.26 -4.15 42.61
CA LEU A 70 0.58 -4.82 41.51
C LEU A 70 1.51 -4.86 40.29
N LYS A 71 1.29 -5.78 39.35
CA LYS A 71 1.94 -5.74 38.03
C LYS A 71 0.89 -5.50 36.95
N VAL A 72 1.27 -4.77 35.92
CA VAL A 72 0.45 -4.56 34.73
C VAL A 72 0.43 -5.83 33.90
N ASP A 73 -0.75 -6.37 33.61
CA ASP A 73 -0.92 -7.51 32.71
C ASP A 73 -0.68 -7.12 31.24
N GLU A 74 -0.41 -8.11 30.39
CA GLU A 74 -0.18 -7.89 28.97
C GLU A 74 -1.50 -7.89 28.20
N LEU A 75 -1.82 -6.77 27.56
CA LEU A 75 -2.94 -6.64 26.63
C LEU A 75 -2.54 -7.24 25.27
N ILE A 76 -3.34 -8.18 24.78
CA ILE A 76 -3.20 -8.76 23.44
C ILE A 76 -4.14 -8.01 22.49
N ASP A 77 -3.59 -7.26 21.55
CA ASP A 77 -4.36 -6.60 20.51
C ASP A 77 -3.58 -6.62 19.19
N VAL A 78 -4.19 -7.13 18.11
CA VAL A 78 -3.57 -7.19 16.80
C VAL A 78 -4.56 -6.82 15.71
N THR A 79 -4.08 -6.01 14.78
CA THR A 79 -4.83 -5.62 13.58
C THR A 79 -4.04 -5.98 12.34
N VAL A 80 -4.76 -6.25 11.24
CA VAL A 80 -4.19 -6.42 9.91
C VAL A 80 -4.88 -5.41 9.01
N ALA A 81 -4.13 -4.72 8.17
CA ALA A 81 -4.65 -3.76 7.20
C ALA A 81 -4.05 -4.03 5.83
N TRP A 82 -4.87 -3.94 4.78
CA TRP A 82 -4.40 -3.95 3.41
C TRP A 82 -3.78 -2.58 3.06
N LYS A 83 -2.61 -2.58 2.41
CA LYS A 83 -1.76 -1.39 2.21
C LYS A 83 -1.80 -0.88 0.77
N ASP A 84 -2.14 -1.72 -0.21
CA ASP A 84 -2.10 -1.31 -1.61
C ASP A 84 -3.19 -0.23 -1.88
N PRO A 85 -2.90 0.78 -2.72
CA PRO A 85 -3.82 1.91 -2.96
C PRO A 85 -5.07 1.53 -3.78
N GLY A 86 -5.14 0.31 -4.28
CA GLY A 86 -6.22 -0.24 -5.08
C GLY A 86 -5.90 -1.65 -5.55
N ASP A 87 -6.74 -2.21 -6.42
CA ASP A 87 -6.53 -3.56 -6.97
C ASP A 87 -5.14 -3.72 -7.58
N VAL A 88 -4.46 -4.80 -7.21
CA VAL A 88 -3.20 -5.19 -7.85
C VAL A 88 -3.50 -5.82 -9.21
N LEU A 89 -2.99 -5.18 -10.25
CA LEU A 89 -3.29 -5.51 -11.63
C LEU A 89 -2.35 -6.59 -12.15
N GLY A 90 -2.89 -7.63 -12.80
CA GLY A 90 -2.10 -8.69 -13.41
C GLY A 90 -2.74 -9.28 -14.66
N ALA A 91 -1.94 -9.83 -15.56
CA ALA A 91 -2.46 -10.59 -16.69
C ALA A 91 -3.06 -11.93 -16.24
N ALA A 92 -3.95 -12.51 -17.04
CA ALA A 92 -4.39 -13.88 -16.82
C ALA A 92 -3.17 -14.84 -16.86
N GLY A 93 -3.01 -15.68 -15.84
CA GLY A 93 -1.83 -16.54 -15.68
C GLY A 93 -0.61 -15.85 -15.08
N ALA A 94 -0.67 -14.56 -14.73
CA ALA A 94 0.46 -13.86 -14.13
C ALA A 94 0.83 -14.47 -12.78
N ALA A 95 2.10 -14.85 -12.64
CA ALA A 95 2.68 -15.33 -11.40
C ALA A 95 3.30 -14.16 -10.59
N GLY A 96 3.54 -14.40 -9.30
CA GLY A 96 4.24 -13.46 -8.43
C GLY A 96 3.53 -12.12 -8.23
N GLN A 97 2.20 -12.11 -8.34
CA GLN A 97 1.42 -10.94 -7.96
C GLN A 97 1.52 -10.75 -6.44
N VAL A 98 1.73 -9.51 -6.01
CA VAL A 98 2.05 -9.18 -4.62
C VAL A 98 0.92 -8.33 -4.04
N LEU A 99 0.29 -8.80 -2.95
CA LEU A 99 -0.51 -7.94 -2.07
C LEU A 99 0.30 -7.57 -0.85
N SER A 100 0.20 -6.31 -0.44
CA SER A 100 0.92 -5.76 0.71
C SER A 100 -0.02 -5.51 1.89
N PHE A 101 0.37 -5.97 3.08
CA PHE A 101 -0.38 -5.80 4.32
C PHE A 101 0.50 -5.25 5.43
N THR A 102 -0.11 -4.60 6.40
CA THR A 102 0.52 -4.21 7.66
C THR A 102 -0.10 -5.03 8.79
N VAL A 103 0.73 -5.68 9.60
CA VAL A 103 0.32 -6.30 10.87
C VAL A 103 0.80 -5.41 12.01
N THR A 104 -0.12 -4.95 12.85
CA THR A 104 0.16 -4.02 13.95
C THR A 104 -0.18 -4.66 15.28
N ASN A 105 0.76 -4.62 16.22
CA ASN A 105 0.53 -5.00 17.61
C ASN A 105 0.07 -3.76 18.39
N GLY A 106 -1.22 -3.68 18.70
CA GLY A 106 -1.79 -2.62 19.55
C GLY A 106 -1.72 -2.93 21.05
N GLY A 107 -1.10 -4.04 21.42
CA GLY A 107 -0.89 -4.44 22.81
C GLY A 107 0.21 -3.63 23.50
N ASN A 108 0.32 -3.77 24.82
CA ASN A 108 1.32 -3.10 25.65
C ASN A 108 2.58 -3.96 25.93
N GLY A 109 2.75 -5.07 25.21
CA GLY A 109 3.91 -5.96 25.29
C GLY A 109 4.32 -6.44 23.91
N SER A 110 5.52 -7.00 23.79
CA SER A 110 5.96 -7.63 22.54
C SER A 110 5.23 -8.97 22.34
N GLY A 111 4.68 -9.17 21.15
CA GLY A 111 3.93 -10.37 20.79
C GLY A 111 4.54 -11.09 19.58
N GLN A 112 4.35 -12.41 19.53
CA GLN A 112 4.56 -13.23 18.33
C GLN A 112 3.21 -13.52 17.68
N PHE A 113 3.15 -13.41 16.35
CA PHE A 113 1.90 -13.56 15.60
C PHE A 113 2.02 -14.65 14.55
N SER A 114 1.14 -15.65 14.60
CA SER A 114 1.01 -16.61 13.51
C SER A 114 0.22 -15.98 12.37
N LEU A 115 0.73 -16.11 11.14
CA LEU A 115 0.09 -15.65 9.92
C LEU A 115 -0.56 -16.82 9.19
N ALA A 116 -1.70 -16.55 8.54
CA ALA A 116 -2.36 -17.47 7.62
C ALA A 116 -3.05 -16.69 6.50
N SER A 117 -3.22 -17.31 5.34
CA SER A 117 -3.87 -16.70 4.19
C SER A 117 -4.88 -17.61 3.54
N VAL A 118 -5.90 -17.01 2.92
CA VAL A 118 -6.99 -17.71 2.24
C VAL A 118 -7.32 -16.97 0.95
N ALA A 119 -7.45 -17.71 -0.15
CA ALA A 119 -7.88 -17.18 -1.44
C ALA A 119 -9.20 -17.77 -1.94
N ALA A 120 -9.59 -18.96 -1.44
CA ALA A 120 -10.87 -19.59 -1.77
C ALA A 120 -12.02 -18.95 -0.99
N LEU A 121 -12.37 -17.71 -1.36
CA LEU A 121 -13.31 -16.86 -0.63
C LEU A 121 -14.50 -16.53 -1.51
N GLY A 122 -15.71 -16.92 -1.11
CA GLY A 122 -16.91 -16.62 -1.92
C GLY A 122 -17.14 -15.12 -2.12
N GLY A 123 -17.75 -14.75 -3.25
CA GLY A 123 -18.15 -13.37 -3.57
C GLY A 123 -17.19 -12.61 -4.48
N ASP A 124 -16.26 -13.30 -5.14
CA ASP A 124 -15.41 -12.77 -6.21
C ASP A 124 -15.50 -13.65 -7.49
N ASP A 125 -14.74 -13.31 -8.54
CA ASP A 125 -14.87 -13.94 -9.86
C ASP A 125 -13.99 -15.19 -10.04
N PHE A 126 -12.94 -15.34 -9.23
CA PHE A 126 -12.01 -16.47 -9.27
C PHE A 126 -11.17 -16.55 -7.98
N ASP A 127 -10.54 -17.70 -7.73
CA ASP A 127 -9.59 -17.86 -6.61
C ASP A 127 -8.13 -17.78 -7.11
N PRO A 128 -7.30 -16.84 -6.64
CA PRO A 128 -5.88 -16.83 -6.94
C PRO A 128 -5.17 -17.98 -6.21
N THR A 129 -4.13 -18.55 -6.81
CA THR A 129 -3.31 -19.54 -6.12
C THR A 129 -2.26 -18.81 -5.29
N ILE A 130 -2.41 -18.80 -3.97
CA ILE A 130 -1.40 -18.26 -3.06
C ILE A 130 -0.16 -19.18 -3.09
N THR A 131 1.00 -18.62 -3.38
CA THR A 131 2.26 -19.35 -3.46
C THR A 131 3.13 -19.18 -2.23
N ALA A 132 3.04 -18.03 -1.54
CA ALA A 132 3.76 -17.77 -0.29
C ALA A 132 3.17 -16.59 0.48
N ILE A 133 3.45 -16.58 1.79
CA ILE A 133 3.46 -15.36 2.61
C ILE A 133 4.93 -14.98 2.79
N VAL A 134 5.27 -13.69 2.70
CA VAL A 134 6.65 -13.20 2.82
C VAL A 134 6.70 -12.06 3.84
N LEU A 135 7.76 -12.05 4.66
CA LEU A 135 8.03 -10.99 5.63
C LEU A 135 9.00 -9.97 5.01
N ASP A 136 8.66 -8.68 5.13
CA ASP A 136 9.53 -7.57 4.78
C ASP A 136 10.69 -7.47 5.80
N THR A 137 11.81 -8.13 5.51
CA THR A 137 12.92 -8.22 6.47
C THR A 137 13.90 -7.05 6.39
N ASN A 138 13.85 -6.28 5.30
CA ASN A 138 14.67 -5.07 5.16
C ASN A 138 13.91 -3.80 5.58
N GLY A 139 12.59 -3.87 5.77
CA GLY A 139 11.75 -2.81 6.30
C GLY A 139 11.46 -1.69 5.30
N ASN A 140 11.65 -1.90 4.00
CA ASN A 140 11.45 -0.87 2.99
C ASN A 140 10.00 -0.79 2.47
N GLY A 141 9.15 -1.75 2.85
CA GLY A 141 7.74 -1.79 2.50
C GLY A 141 7.44 -2.24 1.07
N VAL A 142 8.41 -2.82 0.36
CA VAL A 142 8.33 -3.34 -1.02
C VAL A 142 8.87 -4.77 -1.02
N TYR A 143 8.22 -5.68 -1.76
CA TYR A 143 8.72 -7.04 -1.88
C TYR A 143 9.98 -7.11 -2.75
N ASP A 144 11.08 -7.58 -2.15
CA ASP A 144 12.36 -7.79 -2.80
C ASP A 144 12.72 -9.30 -2.86
N PRO A 145 12.62 -9.94 -4.04
CA PRO A 145 12.96 -11.35 -4.19
C PRO A 145 14.39 -11.67 -3.73
N GLY A 146 14.52 -12.62 -2.80
CA GLY A 146 15.81 -13.07 -2.27
C GLY A 146 16.40 -12.19 -1.16
N VAL A 147 15.81 -11.01 -0.90
CA VAL A 147 16.12 -10.19 0.29
C VAL A 147 15.08 -10.47 1.37
N ASP A 148 13.80 -10.47 0.99
CA ASP A 148 12.70 -10.77 1.90
C ASP A 148 12.54 -12.27 2.15
N THR A 149 12.10 -12.60 3.36
CA THR A 149 12.09 -13.98 3.85
C THR A 149 10.70 -14.59 3.77
N VAL A 150 10.59 -15.76 3.14
CA VAL A 150 9.34 -16.55 3.12
C VAL A 150 8.95 -16.93 4.53
N TYR A 151 7.69 -16.69 4.89
CA TYR A 151 7.13 -17.06 6.17
C TYR A 151 6.89 -18.57 6.25
N VAL A 152 7.35 -19.17 7.35
CA VAL A 152 7.19 -20.58 7.70
C VAL A 152 6.59 -20.63 9.11
N PRO A 153 5.31 -21.04 9.24
CA PRO A 153 4.62 -21.09 10.52
C PRO A 153 5.41 -21.82 11.60
N GLY A 154 5.53 -21.22 12.79
CA GLY A 154 6.27 -21.82 13.90
C GLY A 154 7.78 -21.64 13.85
N THR A 155 8.36 -21.25 12.70
CA THR A 155 9.81 -21.09 12.53
C THR A 155 10.22 -19.63 12.62
N ASN A 156 9.52 -18.75 11.90
CA ASN A 156 9.83 -17.32 11.83
C ASN A 156 8.57 -16.45 12.03
N ASP A 157 7.72 -16.80 12.98
CA ASP A 157 6.57 -15.94 13.33
C ASP A 157 7.05 -14.52 13.70
N PRO A 158 6.49 -13.46 13.09
CA PRO A 158 6.92 -12.11 13.34
C PRO A 158 6.75 -11.76 14.83
N THR A 159 7.85 -11.31 15.43
CA THR A 159 7.86 -10.72 16.76
C THR A 159 7.75 -9.20 16.61
N ILE A 160 6.66 -8.62 17.09
CA ILE A 160 6.37 -7.20 16.95
C ILE A 160 6.34 -6.58 18.35
N ALA A 161 7.05 -5.47 18.55
CA ALA A 161 7.02 -4.72 19.80
C ALA A 161 5.63 -4.13 20.06
N ALA A 162 5.37 -3.68 21.29
CA ALA A 162 4.17 -2.90 21.61
C ALA A 162 4.09 -1.67 20.72
N ASP A 163 2.88 -1.35 20.23
CA ASP A 163 2.60 -0.27 19.25
C ASP A 163 3.37 -0.38 17.91
N GLY A 164 4.11 -1.47 17.71
CA GLY A 164 4.90 -1.72 16.52
C GLY A 164 4.09 -2.33 15.39
N SER A 165 4.65 -2.28 14.18
CA SER A 165 4.07 -2.94 13.01
C SER A 165 5.15 -3.55 12.11
N THR A 166 4.74 -4.47 11.25
CA THR A 166 5.58 -5.07 10.20
C THR A 166 4.79 -5.19 8.91
N THR A 167 5.48 -5.08 7.77
CA THR A 167 4.89 -5.31 6.45
C THR A 167 4.96 -6.81 6.13
N VAL A 168 3.88 -7.34 5.60
CA VAL A 168 3.75 -8.73 5.15
C VAL A 168 3.20 -8.74 3.73
N PHE A 169 3.75 -9.59 2.88
CA PHE A 169 3.29 -9.78 1.52
C PHE A 169 2.60 -11.13 1.33
N ILE A 170 1.58 -11.16 0.47
CA ILE A 170 1.03 -12.39 -0.10
C ILE A 170 1.46 -12.44 -1.56
N LEU A 171 2.15 -13.52 -1.95
CA LEU A 171 2.45 -13.84 -3.34
C LEU A 171 1.37 -14.76 -3.89
N SER A 172 0.90 -14.47 -5.10
CA SER A 172 -0.12 -15.27 -5.77
C SER A 172 0.08 -15.39 -7.27
N THR A 173 -0.55 -16.41 -7.84
CA THR A 173 -0.69 -16.61 -9.29
C THR A 173 -2.15 -16.46 -9.68
N LEU A 174 -2.43 -15.64 -10.70
CA LEU A 174 -3.78 -15.47 -11.23
C LEU A 174 -4.11 -16.63 -12.19
N PRO A 175 -5.36 -17.15 -12.21
CA PRO A 175 -5.75 -18.20 -13.13
C PRO A 175 -5.62 -17.80 -14.61
N LEU A 176 -5.13 -18.71 -15.45
CA LEU A 176 -4.99 -18.48 -16.90
C LEU A 176 -6.35 -18.28 -17.60
N GLY A 177 -7.41 -18.88 -17.06
CA GLY A 177 -8.77 -18.79 -17.59
C GLY A 177 -9.55 -17.55 -17.17
N ALA A 178 -8.98 -16.67 -16.35
CA ALA A 178 -9.69 -15.48 -15.90
C ALA A 178 -9.89 -14.47 -17.05
N ASN A 179 -11.06 -13.82 -17.07
CA ASN A 179 -11.43 -12.86 -18.10
C ASN A 179 -10.95 -11.45 -17.75
N ASP A 180 -10.91 -10.58 -18.76
CA ASP A 180 -10.61 -9.16 -18.56
C ASP A 180 -11.59 -8.53 -17.56
N GLY A 181 -11.05 -7.82 -16.57
CA GLY A 181 -11.84 -7.16 -15.55
C GLY A 181 -12.30 -8.04 -14.40
N ASN A 182 -12.14 -9.38 -14.47
CA ASN A 182 -12.40 -10.27 -13.33
C ASN A 182 -11.58 -9.82 -12.11
N ARG A 183 -12.17 -9.87 -10.93
CA ARG A 183 -11.56 -9.52 -9.65
C ARG A 183 -11.55 -10.71 -8.72
N ALA A 184 -10.54 -10.76 -7.85
CA ALA A 184 -10.42 -11.77 -6.82
C ALA A 184 -9.75 -11.22 -5.58
N ARG A 185 -10.01 -11.83 -4.43
CA ARG A 185 -9.35 -11.44 -3.18
C ARG A 185 -8.48 -12.53 -2.59
N ALA A 186 -7.47 -12.11 -1.85
CA ALA A 186 -6.77 -12.95 -0.89
C ALA A 186 -6.76 -12.26 0.46
N GLN A 187 -7.10 -13.03 1.49
CA GLN A 187 -7.11 -12.56 2.88
C GLN A 187 -5.79 -12.90 3.56
N LEU A 188 -5.25 -11.95 4.31
CA LEU A 188 -4.24 -12.20 5.33
C LEU A 188 -4.93 -12.17 6.70
N SER A 189 -4.59 -13.12 7.55
CA SER A 189 -4.96 -13.15 8.96
C SER A 189 -3.71 -13.26 9.84
N ALA A 190 -3.76 -12.60 11.00
CA ALA A 190 -2.75 -12.68 12.04
C ALA A 190 -3.42 -13.02 13.37
N ALA A 191 -2.82 -13.92 14.14
CA ALA A 191 -3.31 -14.31 15.46
C ALA A 191 -2.18 -14.30 16.49
N SER A 192 -2.43 -13.77 17.67
CA SER A 192 -1.45 -13.77 18.75
C SER A 192 -1.18 -15.19 19.25
N LYS A 193 0.11 -15.55 19.38
CA LYS A 193 0.52 -16.83 19.96
C LYS A 193 0.35 -16.91 21.48
N LYS A 194 0.16 -15.78 22.16
CA LYS A 194 -0.10 -15.74 23.60
C LYS A 194 -1.56 -16.11 23.94
N GLY A 195 -2.45 -16.05 22.96
CA GLY A 195 -3.84 -16.44 23.10
C GLY A 195 -4.78 -15.62 22.23
N THR A 196 -5.93 -16.22 21.92
CA THR A 196 -7.04 -15.55 21.21
C THR A 196 -8.35 -15.96 21.86
N GLY A 197 -9.38 -15.11 21.76
CA GLY A 197 -10.66 -15.39 22.43
C GLY A 197 -11.58 -14.17 22.48
N ALA A 198 -12.60 -14.24 23.33
CA ALA A 198 -13.45 -13.09 23.59
C ALA A 198 -12.65 -12.01 24.37
N PRO A 199 -12.92 -10.72 24.17
CA PRO A 199 -12.31 -9.65 24.97
C PRO A 199 -12.43 -9.92 26.48
N GLY A 200 -11.34 -9.70 27.21
CA GLY A 200 -11.22 -10.00 28.64
C GLY A 200 -10.85 -11.45 28.98
N THR A 201 -10.73 -12.35 27.99
CA THR A 201 -10.19 -13.70 28.24
C THR A 201 -8.77 -13.60 28.77
N THR A 202 -8.46 -14.30 29.86
CA THR A 202 -7.16 -14.25 30.53
C THR A 202 -6.39 -15.56 30.36
N PHE A 203 -5.09 -15.45 30.11
CA PHE A 203 -4.14 -16.56 30.03
C PHE A 203 -3.06 -16.35 31.10
N ALA A 204 -3.17 -17.07 32.21
CA ALA A 204 -2.28 -16.92 33.35
C ALA A 204 -0.81 -17.24 32.97
N GLY A 205 0.11 -16.35 33.32
CA GLY A 205 1.55 -16.54 33.10
C GLY A 205 2.05 -16.40 31.65
N ALA A 206 1.16 -16.16 30.69
CA ALA A 206 1.53 -16.01 29.27
C ALA A 206 2.09 -14.62 28.91
N GLY A 207 1.88 -13.65 29.79
CA GLY A 207 2.36 -12.28 29.64
C GLY A 207 3.83 -12.12 30.00
N THR A 208 4.40 -11.00 29.59
CA THR A 208 5.80 -10.62 29.81
C THR A 208 6.11 -10.57 31.30
N GLY A 209 7.18 -11.24 31.73
CA GLY A 209 7.55 -11.32 33.15
C GLY A 209 6.61 -12.19 33.99
N GLY A 210 5.85 -13.09 33.37
CA GLY A 210 4.98 -14.08 34.03
C GLY A 210 3.65 -13.51 34.53
N VAL A 211 3.27 -12.31 34.10
CA VAL A 211 1.93 -11.74 34.32
C VAL A 211 0.89 -12.44 33.44
N ALA A 212 -0.40 -12.16 33.63
CA ALA A 212 -1.42 -12.68 32.72
C ALA A 212 -1.32 -11.99 31.36
N ALA A 213 -1.70 -12.70 30.29
CA ALA A 213 -2.03 -12.07 29.02
C ALA A 213 -3.55 -11.99 28.89
N VAL A 214 -4.08 -10.82 28.53
CA VAL A 214 -5.51 -10.51 28.49
C VAL A 214 -5.90 -10.12 27.08
N VAL A 215 -6.90 -10.79 26.54
CA VAL A 215 -7.37 -10.54 25.18
C VAL A 215 -8.08 -9.18 25.10
N GLY A 216 -7.61 -8.31 24.21
CA GLY A 216 -8.21 -7.01 23.89
C GLY A 216 -9.42 -7.11 22.97
N LEU A 217 -9.85 -5.96 22.44
CA LEU A 217 -11.10 -5.86 21.67
C LEU A 217 -11.05 -6.57 20.32
N THR A 218 -9.87 -6.74 19.73
CA THR A 218 -9.69 -7.50 18.48
C THR A 218 -9.81 -9.02 18.67
N GLY A 219 -9.97 -9.50 19.90
CA GLY A 219 -9.99 -10.94 20.19
C GLY A 219 -8.62 -11.61 20.02
N GLY A 220 -7.55 -10.81 19.90
CA GLY A 220 -6.19 -11.29 19.60
C GLY A 220 -6.01 -11.78 18.17
N LYS A 221 -6.91 -11.37 17.26
CA LYS A 221 -6.84 -11.69 15.82
C LYS A 221 -7.11 -10.45 14.98
N GLY A 222 -6.44 -10.36 13.84
CA GLY A 222 -6.71 -9.37 12.80
C GLY A 222 -6.80 -10.04 11.44
N GLN A 223 -7.60 -9.48 10.54
CA GLN A 223 -7.69 -9.95 9.16
C GLN A 223 -7.96 -8.78 8.22
N ALA A 224 -7.45 -8.87 7.00
CA ALA A 224 -7.77 -7.94 5.93
C ALA A 224 -7.75 -8.65 4.58
N ASP A 225 -8.59 -8.17 3.67
CA ASP A 225 -8.66 -8.65 2.29
C ASP A 225 -7.91 -7.67 1.38
N GLY A 226 -7.03 -8.21 0.54
CA GLY A 226 -6.44 -7.49 -0.59
C GLY A 226 -6.99 -8.00 -1.91
N TRP A 227 -7.03 -7.14 -2.92
CA TRP A 227 -7.73 -7.42 -4.18
C TRP A 227 -6.78 -7.43 -5.39
N TYR A 228 -7.01 -8.39 -6.27
CA TYR A 228 -6.44 -8.47 -7.61
C TYR A 228 -7.48 -8.12 -8.66
N LYS A 229 -7.01 -7.63 -9.81
CA LYS A 229 -7.86 -7.48 -11.01
C LYS A 229 -7.11 -7.88 -12.27
N VAL A 230 -7.76 -8.70 -13.08
CA VAL A 230 -7.18 -9.20 -14.33
C VAL A 230 -7.24 -8.13 -15.40
N GLN A 231 -6.11 -7.90 -16.06
CA GLN A 231 -6.01 -7.10 -17.27
C GLN A 231 -5.66 -7.97 -18.47
N LYS A 232 -6.47 -7.89 -19.52
CA LYS A 232 -6.26 -8.65 -20.74
C LYS A 232 -6.59 -7.77 -21.94
N ALA A 233 -5.55 -7.14 -22.49
CA ALA A 233 -5.65 -6.43 -23.75
C ALA A 233 -5.68 -7.42 -24.93
N ALA A 234 -6.48 -7.10 -25.95
CA ALA A 234 -6.58 -7.86 -27.18
C ALA A 234 -6.47 -6.92 -28.39
N VAL A 235 -6.13 -7.45 -29.58
CA VAL A 235 -6.07 -6.67 -30.81
C VAL A 235 -7.03 -7.24 -31.86
N ALA A 236 -7.91 -6.40 -32.37
CA ALA A 236 -8.65 -6.63 -33.60
C ALA A 236 -7.88 -5.97 -34.75
N PHE A 237 -7.69 -6.68 -35.86
CA PHE A 237 -6.90 -6.20 -36.98
C PHE A 237 -7.68 -6.34 -38.29
N VAL A 238 -7.96 -5.21 -38.93
CA VAL A 238 -8.79 -5.12 -40.13
C VAL A 238 -7.98 -4.51 -41.27
N LYS A 239 -7.97 -5.18 -42.42
CA LYS A 239 -7.39 -4.68 -43.68
C LYS A 239 -8.50 -4.29 -44.63
N THR A 240 -8.45 -3.07 -45.15
CA THR A 240 -9.34 -2.58 -46.21
C THR A 240 -8.53 -2.04 -47.38
N ALA A 241 -9.19 -1.86 -48.52
CA ALA A 241 -8.57 -1.36 -49.73
C ALA A 241 -9.52 -0.42 -50.48
N SER A 242 -8.97 0.62 -51.09
CA SER A 242 -9.66 1.45 -52.09
C SER A 242 -8.84 1.51 -53.38
N VAL A 243 -9.52 1.69 -54.50
CA VAL A 243 -8.89 1.69 -55.83
C VAL A 243 -9.14 3.02 -56.50
N THR A 244 -8.09 3.57 -57.09
CA THR A 244 -8.17 4.70 -58.02
C THR A 244 -7.55 4.27 -59.33
N ASP A 245 -8.38 4.14 -60.37
CA ASP A 245 -7.91 3.80 -61.72
C ASP A 245 -7.34 5.04 -62.44
N PRO A 246 -6.56 4.85 -63.53
CA PRO A 246 -5.98 5.96 -64.28
C PRO A 246 -7.00 6.92 -64.93
N PHE A 247 -8.27 6.52 -64.98
CA PHE A 247 -9.36 7.28 -65.58
C PHE A 247 -10.22 8.01 -64.53
N GLY A 248 -9.81 7.97 -63.26
CA GLY A 248 -10.51 8.64 -62.14
C GLY A 248 -11.65 7.81 -61.53
N GLY A 249 -11.83 6.57 -61.97
CA GLY A 249 -12.78 5.60 -61.40
C GLY A 249 -12.16 4.70 -60.33
N ALA A 250 -12.87 3.62 -59.99
CA ALA A 250 -12.47 2.63 -58.98
C ALA A 250 -12.27 1.22 -59.56
N THR A 251 -12.03 1.12 -60.87
CA THR A 251 -11.93 -0.17 -61.59
C THR A 251 -10.55 -0.81 -61.39
N GLN A 252 -10.48 -2.13 -61.18
CA GLN A 252 -9.21 -2.85 -61.01
C GLN A 252 -8.55 -3.17 -62.36
N VAL A 253 -8.00 -2.15 -63.03
CA VAL A 253 -7.28 -2.29 -64.31
C VAL A 253 -5.77 -2.11 -64.14
N PRO A 254 -4.91 -2.63 -65.06
CA PRO A 254 -3.48 -2.32 -65.07
C PRO A 254 -3.22 -0.82 -64.97
N GLY A 255 -2.30 -0.44 -64.11
CA GLY A 255 -2.01 0.95 -63.79
C GLY A 255 -2.82 1.57 -62.65
N ALA A 256 -3.93 0.95 -62.22
CA ALA A 256 -4.69 1.42 -61.08
C ALA A 256 -3.86 1.39 -59.78
N THR A 257 -4.15 2.32 -58.88
CA THR A 257 -3.53 2.40 -57.56
C THR A 257 -4.46 1.83 -56.52
N ILE A 258 -3.99 0.86 -55.75
CA ILE A 258 -4.68 0.35 -54.58
C ILE A 258 -4.08 1.04 -53.36
N THR A 259 -4.91 1.67 -52.54
CA THR A 259 -4.52 2.15 -51.21
C THR A 259 -4.99 1.13 -50.19
N TYR A 260 -4.07 0.52 -49.47
CA TYR A 260 -4.37 -0.37 -48.35
C TYR A 260 -4.41 0.43 -47.05
N THR A 261 -5.36 0.07 -46.19
CA THR A 261 -5.51 0.60 -44.84
C THR A 261 -5.56 -0.56 -43.86
N LEU A 262 -4.64 -0.58 -42.91
CA LEU A 262 -4.51 -1.57 -41.85
C LEU A 262 -4.87 -0.91 -40.51
N ALA A 263 -6.01 -1.26 -39.94
CA ALA A 263 -6.47 -0.74 -38.66
C ALA A 263 -6.26 -1.79 -37.55
N ALA A 264 -5.39 -1.48 -36.60
CA ALA A 264 -5.16 -2.27 -35.40
C ALA A 264 -5.85 -1.60 -34.21
N THR A 265 -6.95 -2.17 -33.75
CA THR A 265 -7.74 -1.69 -32.61
C THR A 265 -7.44 -2.53 -31.38
N VAL A 266 -6.92 -1.91 -30.33
CA VAL A 266 -6.68 -2.56 -29.04
C VAL A 266 -7.90 -2.40 -28.14
N SER A 267 -8.39 -3.50 -27.56
CA SER A 267 -9.53 -3.57 -26.65
C SER A 267 -9.19 -4.28 -25.34
N GLY A 268 -10.13 -4.34 -24.39
CA GLY A 268 -9.93 -4.89 -23.04
C GLY A 268 -9.42 -3.85 -22.05
N THR A 269 -8.53 -4.23 -21.13
CA THR A 269 -7.84 -3.29 -20.22
C THR A 269 -6.31 -3.42 -20.30
N GLY A 270 -5.59 -2.36 -19.92
CA GLY A 270 -4.13 -2.29 -20.00
C GLY A 270 -3.61 -1.82 -21.36
N SER A 271 -2.45 -2.32 -21.77
CA SER A 271 -1.80 -2.00 -23.05
C SER A 271 -1.09 -3.22 -23.66
N LEU A 272 -0.94 -3.24 -24.99
CA LEU A 272 -0.10 -4.19 -25.69
C LEU A 272 1.26 -3.55 -25.99
N ALA A 273 2.33 -4.12 -25.44
CA ALA A 273 3.69 -3.68 -25.73
C ALA A 273 4.19 -4.27 -27.06
N ASN A 274 5.06 -3.53 -27.75
CA ASN A 274 5.75 -3.98 -28.97
C ASN A 274 4.81 -4.46 -30.09
N LEU A 275 3.63 -3.84 -30.22
CA LEU A 275 2.71 -4.15 -31.31
C LEU A 275 3.35 -3.74 -32.64
N LYS A 276 3.30 -4.64 -33.63
CA LYS A 276 3.85 -4.42 -34.97
C LYS A 276 2.89 -4.96 -36.02
N VAL A 277 2.86 -4.32 -37.18
CA VAL A 277 2.10 -4.78 -38.33
C VAL A 277 3.05 -5.03 -39.50
N SER A 278 2.77 -6.07 -40.29
CA SER A 278 3.50 -6.35 -41.51
C SER A 278 2.54 -6.89 -42.56
N ASP A 279 2.72 -6.44 -43.80
CA ASP A 279 1.85 -6.77 -44.91
C ASP A 279 2.65 -6.93 -46.20
N ALA A 280 2.56 -8.13 -46.80
CA ALA A 280 3.28 -8.45 -48.02
C ALA A 280 2.66 -7.75 -49.23
N ILE A 281 3.51 -7.32 -50.17
CA ILE A 281 3.06 -6.75 -51.44
C ILE A 281 2.50 -7.89 -52.31
N PRO A 282 1.22 -7.82 -52.72
CA PRO A 282 0.61 -8.88 -53.51
C PRO A 282 1.26 -9.05 -54.89
N SER A 283 1.33 -10.29 -55.37
CA SER A 283 1.74 -10.59 -56.74
C SER A 283 0.88 -9.84 -57.77
N GLY A 284 1.49 -9.39 -58.87
CA GLY A 284 0.79 -8.58 -59.88
C GLY A 284 0.62 -7.12 -59.49
N THR A 285 1.21 -6.69 -58.37
CA THR A 285 1.31 -5.28 -57.99
C THR A 285 2.76 -4.88 -57.72
N THR A 286 3.03 -3.58 -57.80
CA THR A 286 4.31 -2.98 -57.40
C THR A 286 4.05 -1.96 -56.31
N TYR A 287 4.82 -2.01 -55.23
CA TYR A 287 4.77 -1.01 -54.15
C TYR A 287 5.05 0.39 -54.69
N LYS A 288 4.32 1.41 -54.20
CA LYS A 288 4.60 2.81 -54.49
C LYS A 288 5.47 3.41 -53.38
N PRO A 289 6.74 3.75 -53.64
CA PRO A 289 7.64 4.31 -52.63
C PRO A 289 7.12 5.59 -51.98
N GLY A 290 7.46 5.78 -50.70
CA GLY A 290 7.15 6.96 -49.90
C GLY A 290 5.67 7.10 -49.57
N THR A 291 4.92 5.99 -49.55
CA THR A 291 3.47 6.00 -49.30
C THR A 291 3.06 5.46 -47.95
N ILE A 292 4.00 5.00 -47.12
CA ILE A 292 3.71 4.53 -45.76
C ILE A 292 3.26 5.71 -44.91
N THR A 293 2.16 5.54 -44.19
CA THR A 293 1.76 6.45 -43.12
C THR A 293 1.33 5.69 -41.89
N LEU A 294 1.49 6.30 -40.72
CA LEU A 294 0.97 5.85 -39.44
C LEU A 294 0.12 6.97 -38.82
N ASP A 295 -1.17 6.69 -38.61
CA ASP A 295 -2.18 7.67 -38.18
C ASP A 295 -2.15 8.96 -39.01
N GLY A 296 -1.97 8.81 -40.32
CA GLY A 296 -1.89 9.91 -41.29
C GLY A 296 -0.53 10.63 -41.34
N THR A 297 0.40 10.34 -40.42
CA THR A 297 1.77 10.88 -40.46
C THR A 297 2.61 10.05 -41.42
N ALA A 298 3.30 10.70 -42.37
CA ALA A 298 4.20 10.03 -43.30
C ALA A 298 5.39 9.38 -42.57
N LEU A 299 5.76 8.19 -43.02
CA LEU A 299 6.94 7.46 -42.58
C LEU A 299 7.87 7.22 -43.78
N SER A 300 9.14 7.01 -43.51
CA SER A 300 10.13 6.64 -44.49
C SER A 300 9.97 5.16 -44.89
N ASP A 301 10.50 4.82 -46.06
CA ASP A 301 10.58 3.44 -46.53
C ASP A 301 11.83 2.74 -45.99
N ALA A 302 12.80 3.49 -45.48
CA ALA A 302 14.08 2.95 -45.02
C ALA A 302 13.95 2.39 -43.61
N ALA A 303 14.79 1.43 -43.26
CA ALA A 303 14.97 1.04 -41.86
C ALA A 303 15.80 2.12 -41.16
N ASP A 304 15.13 3.15 -40.64
CA ASP A 304 15.77 4.29 -39.99
C ASP A 304 15.17 4.62 -38.61
N ALA A 305 15.12 5.90 -38.25
CA ALA A 305 14.70 6.36 -36.93
C ALA A 305 13.18 6.36 -36.74
N ASP A 306 12.39 6.32 -37.82
CA ASP A 306 10.94 6.25 -37.70
C ASP A 306 10.40 4.81 -37.64
N ALA A 307 9.09 4.68 -37.52
CA ALA A 307 8.44 3.40 -37.26
C ALA A 307 8.27 2.51 -38.50
N GLY A 308 8.44 3.05 -39.71
CA GLY A 308 8.08 2.42 -40.97
C GLY A 308 9.28 1.85 -41.71
N THR A 309 9.05 0.79 -42.48
CA THR A 309 10.08 0.24 -43.38
C THR A 309 9.40 -0.53 -44.51
N PHE A 310 9.92 -0.39 -45.73
CA PHE A 310 9.67 -1.29 -46.84
C PHE A 310 10.84 -2.27 -46.99
N THR A 311 10.57 -3.56 -46.81
CA THR A 311 11.59 -4.62 -46.79
C THR A 311 12.00 -5.12 -48.20
N GLY A 312 11.49 -4.49 -49.25
CA GLY A 312 11.59 -4.97 -50.63
C GLY A 312 10.42 -5.87 -51.04
N SER A 313 9.77 -6.56 -50.08
CA SER A 313 8.61 -7.43 -50.35
C SER A 313 7.39 -7.16 -49.44
N ALA A 314 7.54 -6.39 -48.37
CA ALA A 314 6.48 -6.10 -47.41
C ALA A 314 6.65 -4.72 -46.78
N VAL A 315 5.53 -4.08 -46.46
CA VAL A 315 5.47 -2.93 -45.55
C VAL A 315 5.47 -3.46 -44.11
N ALA A 316 6.31 -2.91 -43.25
CA ALA A 316 6.35 -3.20 -41.82
C ALA A 316 6.30 -1.89 -41.04
N VAL A 317 5.48 -1.84 -39.98
CA VAL A 317 5.38 -0.67 -39.10
C VAL A 317 5.33 -1.09 -37.64
N THR A 318 6.20 -0.49 -36.82
CA THR A 318 6.21 -0.69 -35.37
C THR A 318 5.25 0.29 -34.71
N LEU A 319 4.18 -0.22 -34.09
CA LEU A 319 3.17 0.61 -33.41
C LEU A 319 3.55 0.95 -31.97
N GLY A 320 4.53 0.22 -31.40
CA GLY A 320 5.02 0.44 -30.05
C GLY A 320 4.05 -0.09 -28.98
N THR A 321 3.99 0.59 -27.84
CA THR A 321 3.01 0.27 -26.79
C THR A 321 1.69 0.97 -27.09
N VAL A 322 0.62 0.19 -27.24
CA VAL A 322 -0.71 0.70 -27.59
C VAL A 322 -1.68 0.40 -26.46
N ALA A 323 -2.23 1.45 -25.85
CA ALA A 323 -3.24 1.33 -24.79
C ALA A 323 -4.58 0.85 -25.33
N SER A 324 -5.33 0.13 -24.51
CA SER A 324 -6.71 -0.25 -24.83
C SER A 324 -7.58 0.97 -25.14
N GLY A 325 -8.53 0.79 -26.06
CA GLY A 325 -9.38 1.86 -26.61
C GLY A 325 -8.74 2.62 -27.78
N THR A 326 -7.47 2.32 -28.12
CA THR A 326 -6.75 2.99 -29.22
C THR A 326 -6.83 2.18 -30.50
N THR A 327 -7.06 2.86 -31.62
CA THR A 327 -6.83 2.31 -32.96
C THR A 327 -5.63 2.98 -33.60
N ARG A 328 -4.67 2.19 -34.08
CA ARG A 328 -3.54 2.66 -34.91
C ARG A 328 -3.78 2.24 -36.34
N THR A 329 -3.60 3.17 -37.28
CA THR A 329 -3.91 2.97 -38.70
C THR A 329 -2.65 3.14 -39.53
N VAL A 330 -2.31 2.10 -40.28
CA VAL A 330 -1.23 2.16 -41.28
C VAL A 330 -1.83 2.21 -42.68
N THR A 331 -1.34 3.10 -43.53
CA THR A 331 -1.72 3.09 -44.95
C THR A 331 -0.51 3.04 -45.86
N PHE A 332 -0.65 2.40 -47.01
CA PHE A 332 0.36 2.35 -48.07
C PHE A 332 -0.29 2.07 -49.42
N LYS A 333 0.42 2.33 -50.52
CA LYS A 333 -0.11 2.18 -51.87
C LYS A 333 0.68 1.16 -52.69
N VAL A 334 -0.04 0.45 -53.56
CA VAL A 334 0.54 -0.38 -54.62
C VAL A 334 -0.09 0.00 -55.97
N LYS A 335 0.59 -0.32 -57.07
CA LYS A 335 0.11 -0.15 -58.45
C LYS A 335 -0.12 -1.53 -59.05
N ILE A 336 -1.25 -1.75 -59.73
CA ILE A 336 -1.47 -2.97 -60.53
C ILE A 336 -0.53 -2.93 -61.75
N ASN A 337 0.22 -4.00 -61.98
CA ASN A 337 1.21 -4.13 -63.05
C ASN A 337 0.58 -4.21 -64.44
#